data_AF-A0A524MT11-F1
#
_entry.id   AF-A0A524MT11-F1
#
_cell.length_a   1.000
_cell.length_b   1.000
_cell.length_c   1.000
_cell.angle_alpha   90.00
_cell.angle_beta   90.00
_cell.angle_gamma   90.00
#
_symmetry.space_group_name_H-M   'P 1'
#
loop_
_entity.id
_entity.type
_entity.pdbx_description
1 polymer ?
#
loop_
_entity_poly.entity_id
_entity_poly.type
_entity_poly.pdbx_seq_one_letter_code
_entity_poly.pdbx_strand_id
1 'polypeptide(L)'
;MFREAEQAKAELRTRDSKRPRFVLAPRQLSPEERHDLYFGIPNRNLVVLLEPRAKDFNALENQDIVKWAQRYIAATDLQTTASTADRKRQFEKIGKDDKDYILRAFKNAGLSFVAFQQYGEKPSEDVVEVEPLGNVYSMQDVRKKIRDQFFPVQLLEEHLRDHLGDYQGNRVRQVEQTYKETLGYPIVIFDPVVREALVNLCKEKTLGLRHERDSACGRKPQLSEAELADAVIEEPFEDPQLSPGLDFTGNTPPADTPLTEGGGTTGEAGDGEQQEIDETASEPVYIETSFARGVGELRQQVAVRLAEYEDAEIRELVFRIYYEKKNSDLGSLPSGIRGSLSGLGDITTDLTVSKSGSFSKAEVEQIVESLPSFPEGDYKAEIKAVLPQEEAV
;
A
#
# COMPACT_ATOMS: atom_id res chain seq x y z
N MET A 1 21.62 -7.83 18.46
CA MET A 1 22.51 -7.67 17.28
C MET A 1 23.02 -9.06 16.96
N PHE A 2 23.05 -9.45 15.69
CA PHE A 2 23.51 -10.79 15.30
C PHE A 2 24.96 -11.01 15.74
N ARG A 3 25.25 -12.21 16.25
CA ARG A 3 26.60 -12.68 16.58
C ARG A 3 26.81 -14.07 15.99
N GLU A 4 25.85 -14.93 16.28
CA GLU A 4 25.75 -16.30 15.76
C GLU A 4 24.27 -16.65 15.54
N ALA A 5 24.01 -17.63 14.68
CA ALA A 5 22.66 -18.02 14.31
C ALA A 5 21.85 -18.57 15.51
N GLU A 6 22.45 -19.40 16.36
CA GLU A 6 21.75 -19.98 17.52
C GLU A 6 21.32 -18.94 18.54
N GLN A 7 22.21 -18.00 18.90
CA GLN A 7 21.87 -16.88 19.78
C GLN A 7 20.76 -16.01 19.16
N ALA A 8 20.88 -15.64 17.89
CA ALA A 8 19.89 -14.82 17.22
C ALA A 8 18.53 -15.52 17.17
N LYS A 9 18.49 -16.83 16.90
CA LYS A 9 17.27 -17.65 16.95
C LYS A 9 16.67 -17.69 18.36
N ALA A 10 17.49 -17.84 19.40
CA ALA A 10 17.01 -17.79 20.78
C ALA A 10 16.37 -16.44 21.11
N GLU A 11 16.99 -15.31 20.72
CA GLU A 11 16.42 -13.97 20.89
C GLU A 11 15.13 -13.77 20.08
N LEU A 12 15.02 -14.36 18.88
CA LEU A 12 13.81 -14.29 18.07
C LEU A 12 12.65 -15.10 18.65
N ARG A 13 12.94 -16.18 19.38
CA ARG A 13 11.94 -17.03 20.05
C ARG A 13 11.36 -16.39 21.32
N THR A 14 12.06 -15.47 21.96
CA THR A 14 11.51 -14.72 23.11
C THR A 14 10.55 -13.60 22.71
N ARG A 15 10.55 -13.23 21.43
CA ARG A 15 9.66 -12.21 20.86
C ARG A 15 8.39 -12.84 20.32
N ASP A 16 7.32 -12.04 20.29
CA ASP A 16 6.05 -12.45 19.69
C ASP A 16 6.25 -12.80 18.21
N SER A 17 6.01 -14.07 17.87
CA SER A 17 6.16 -14.61 16.52
C SER A 17 5.08 -14.11 15.56
N LYS A 18 3.99 -13.51 16.05
CA LYS A 18 2.91 -12.95 15.24
C LYS A 18 3.19 -11.54 14.73
N ARG A 19 4.30 -10.92 15.18
CA ARG A 19 4.72 -9.56 14.85
C ARG A 19 6.09 -9.55 14.14
N PRO A 20 6.43 -8.49 13.40
CA PRO A 20 7.75 -8.38 12.79
C PRO A 20 8.88 -8.36 13.82
N ARG A 21 9.88 -9.21 13.62
CA ARG A 21 11.05 -9.37 14.50
C ARG A 21 12.31 -8.97 13.75
N PHE A 22 12.95 -7.90 14.23
CA PHE A 22 14.09 -7.30 13.56
C PHE A 22 15.41 -7.88 14.05
N VAL A 23 16.29 -8.23 13.11
CA VAL A 23 17.67 -8.64 13.36
C VAL A 23 18.59 -7.63 12.70
N LEU A 24 19.43 -6.97 13.50
CA LEU A 24 20.50 -6.12 12.98
C LEU A 24 21.81 -6.90 12.98
N ALA A 25 22.40 -7.06 11.81
CA ALA A 25 23.71 -7.67 11.64
C ALA A 25 24.84 -6.65 11.86
N PRO A 26 26.00 -7.09 12.38
CA PRO A 26 27.16 -6.21 12.59
C PRO A 26 27.95 -5.95 11.29
N ARG A 27 27.78 -6.83 10.30
CA ARG A 27 28.38 -6.81 8.96
C ARG A 27 27.42 -7.48 7.98
N GLN A 28 27.79 -7.54 6.71
CA GLN A 28 27.10 -8.42 5.77
C GLN A 28 27.29 -9.89 6.19
N LEU A 29 26.18 -10.61 6.28
CA LEU A 29 26.21 -12.02 6.64
C LEU A 29 26.55 -12.87 5.41
N SER A 30 27.25 -13.97 5.63
CA SER A 30 27.47 -14.97 4.57
C SER A 30 26.16 -15.69 4.24
N PRO A 31 26.05 -16.33 3.06
CA PRO A 31 24.89 -17.15 2.73
C PRO A 31 24.58 -18.21 3.80
N GLU A 32 25.61 -18.84 4.35
CA GLU A 32 25.48 -19.86 5.41
C GLU A 32 24.88 -19.26 6.68
N GLU A 33 25.37 -18.10 7.12
CA GLU A 33 24.84 -17.42 8.31
C GLU A 33 23.37 -17.01 8.16
N ARG A 34 22.99 -16.54 6.95
CA ARG A 34 21.59 -16.19 6.65
C ARG A 34 20.70 -17.44 6.63
N HIS A 35 21.17 -18.50 5.97
CA HIS A 35 20.46 -19.78 5.88
C HIS A 35 20.20 -20.37 7.28
N ASP A 36 21.23 -20.40 8.13
CA ASP A 36 21.16 -20.93 9.50
C ASP A 36 20.29 -20.08 10.42
N LEU A 37 20.24 -18.76 10.19
CA LEU A 37 19.37 -17.85 10.92
C LEU A 37 17.89 -18.15 10.63
N TYR A 38 17.52 -18.37 9.36
CA TYR A 38 16.13 -18.60 8.97
C TYR A 38 15.66 -20.05 9.18
N PHE A 39 16.58 -21.00 9.36
CA PHE A 39 16.26 -22.40 9.61
C PHE A 39 15.42 -22.60 10.88
N GLY A 40 14.29 -23.29 10.73
CA GLY A 40 13.46 -23.73 11.86
C GLY A 40 12.76 -22.60 12.65
N ILE A 41 12.75 -21.38 12.13
CA ILE A 41 11.98 -20.28 12.71
C ILE A 41 10.51 -20.37 12.24
N PRO A 42 9.50 -20.24 13.13
CA PRO A 42 8.10 -20.08 12.72
C PRO A 42 7.83 -18.65 12.22
N ASN A 43 6.90 -18.46 11.30
CA ASN A 43 6.58 -17.16 10.69
C ASN A 43 7.84 -16.46 10.14
N ARG A 44 8.56 -17.15 9.25
CA ARG A 44 9.86 -16.70 8.72
C ARG A 44 9.74 -15.39 7.95
N ASN A 45 8.61 -15.17 7.29
CA ASN A 45 8.37 -13.94 6.53
C ASN A 45 8.26 -12.69 7.43
N LEU A 46 8.08 -12.86 8.74
CA LEU A 46 8.12 -11.77 9.72
C LEU A 46 9.52 -11.51 10.32
N VAL A 47 10.54 -12.23 9.89
CA VAL A 47 11.93 -11.94 10.29
C VAL A 47 12.49 -10.90 9.33
N VAL A 48 12.79 -9.71 9.86
CA VAL A 48 13.36 -8.60 9.09
C VAL A 48 14.85 -8.51 9.39
N LEU A 49 15.67 -9.01 8.46
CA LEU A 49 17.13 -8.94 8.55
C LEU A 49 17.65 -7.63 7.96
N LEU A 50 18.45 -6.91 8.73
CA LEU A 50 19.06 -5.65 8.38
C LEU A 50 20.58 -5.79 8.39
N GLU A 51 21.23 -5.49 7.28
CA GLU A 51 22.67 -5.61 7.11
C GLU A 51 23.31 -4.29 6.71
N PRO A 52 24.52 -3.97 7.21
CA PRO A 52 25.32 -2.87 6.68
C PRO A 52 25.57 -3.01 5.17
N ARG A 53 25.54 -1.90 4.42
CA ARG A 53 25.79 -1.94 2.97
C ARG A 53 27.28 -1.98 2.61
N ALA A 54 28.12 -1.35 3.42
CA ALA A 54 29.56 -1.35 3.23
C ALA A 54 30.15 -2.76 3.49
N LYS A 55 30.86 -3.31 2.50
CA LYS A 55 31.42 -4.67 2.54
C LYS A 55 32.46 -4.86 3.63
N ASP A 56 33.30 -3.84 3.85
CA ASP A 56 34.40 -3.88 4.82
C ASP A 56 33.97 -3.41 6.23
N PHE A 57 32.68 -3.15 6.43
CA PHE A 57 32.16 -2.71 7.71
C PHE A 57 31.82 -3.90 8.61
N ASN A 58 32.49 -3.99 9.75
CA ASN A 58 32.13 -4.90 10.83
C ASN A 58 32.11 -4.17 12.17
N ALA A 59 30.93 -3.95 12.73
CA ALA A 59 30.74 -3.21 13.96
C ALA A 59 31.39 -3.87 15.20
N LEU A 60 31.57 -5.20 15.18
CA LEU A 60 32.15 -5.93 16.31
C LEU A 60 33.69 -5.95 16.27
N GLU A 61 34.29 -5.78 15.09
CA GLU A 61 35.75 -5.78 14.90
C GLU A 61 36.32 -4.36 14.74
N ASN A 62 35.46 -3.36 14.48
CA ASN A 62 35.88 -1.97 14.37
C ASN A 62 36.33 -1.42 15.72
N GLN A 63 37.64 -1.17 15.87
CA GLN A 63 38.26 -0.73 17.12
C GLN A 63 37.65 0.57 17.66
N ASP A 64 37.30 1.52 16.79
CA ASP A 64 36.70 2.79 17.21
C ASP A 64 35.29 2.57 17.76
N ILE A 65 34.46 1.77 17.07
CA ILE A 65 33.10 1.43 17.53
C ILE A 65 33.16 0.71 18.87
N VAL A 66 34.04 -0.29 19.01
CA VAL A 66 34.21 -1.04 20.26
C VAL A 66 34.64 -0.10 21.40
N LYS A 67 35.61 0.79 21.14
CA LYS A 67 36.07 1.79 22.12
C LYS A 67 34.96 2.74 22.54
N TRP A 68 34.18 3.28 21.59
CA TRP A 68 33.04 4.16 21.89
C TRP A 68 31.96 3.40 22.67
N ALA A 69 31.67 2.14 22.32
CA ALA A 69 30.67 1.33 23.01
C ALA A 69 31.07 1.04 24.47
N GLN A 70 32.34 0.68 24.71
CA GLN A 70 32.87 0.47 26.05
C GLN A 70 32.78 1.74 26.90
N ARG A 71 33.19 2.89 26.33
CA ARG A 71 33.12 4.19 27.01
C ARG A 71 31.68 4.62 27.27
N TYR A 72 30.76 4.36 26.33
CA TYR A 72 29.33 4.61 26.51
C TYR A 72 28.74 3.83 27.69
N ILE A 73 29.02 2.52 27.76
CA ILE A 73 28.57 1.66 28.85
C ILE A 73 29.16 2.15 30.18
N ALA A 74 30.48 2.36 30.24
CA ALA A 74 31.15 2.84 31.44
C ALA A 74 30.63 4.22 31.90
N ALA A 75 30.38 5.14 30.97
CA ALA A 75 29.82 6.44 31.28
C ALA A 75 28.39 6.34 31.81
N THR A 76 27.56 5.46 31.24
CA THR A 76 26.20 5.19 31.71
C THR A 76 26.20 4.64 33.13
N ASP A 77 27.06 3.68 33.43
CA ASP A 77 27.21 3.10 34.76
C ASP A 77 27.70 4.14 35.78
N LEU A 78 28.75 4.90 35.43
CA LEU A 78 29.32 5.94 36.30
C LEU A 78 28.34 7.09 36.55
N GLN A 79 27.47 7.43 35.59
CA GLN A 79 26.44 8.45 35.77
C GLN A 79 25.48 8.11 36.91
N THR A 80 25.13 6.83 37.09
CA THR A 80 24.23 6.38 38.16
C THR A 80 24.83 6.51 39.56
N THR A 81 26.15 6.30 39.67
CA THR A 81 26.89 6.30 40.95
C THR A 81 27.56 7.64 41.28
N ALA A 82 27.57 8.60 40.34
CA ALA A 82 28.28 9.86 40.51
C ALA A 82 27.71 10.72 41.66
N SER A 83 28.60 11.19 42.53
CA SER A 83 28.24 11.98 43.72
C SER A 83 27.97 13.46 43.45
N THR A 84 28.44 14.02 42.34
CA THR A 84 28.30 15.44 42.00
C THR A 84 27.56 15.65 40.68
N ALA A 85 26.80 16.75 40.60
CA ALA A 85 26.05 17.12 39.39
C ALA A 85 26.98 17.36 38.18
N ASP A 86 28.17 17.94 38.40
CA ASP A 86 29.12 18.19 37.32
C ASP A 86 29.69 16.89 36.74
N ARG A 87 30.01 15.90 37.57
CA ARG A 87 30.45 14.57 37.09
C ARG A 87 29.33 13.85 36.34
N LYS A 88 28.10 13.93 36.83
CA LYS A 88 26.92 13.39 36.11
C LYS A 88 26.81 13.99 34.70
N ARG A 89 26.92 15.31 34.57
CA ARG A 89 26.90 16.01 33.27
C ARG A 89 28.05 15.61 32.36
N GLN A 90 29.25 15.41 32.90
CA GLN A 90 30.41 14.96 32.13
C GLN A 90 30.20 13.55 31.57
N PHE A 91 29.72 12.60 32.39
CA PHE A 91 29.43 11.24 31.95
C PHE A 91 28.29 11.20 30.94
N GLU A 92 27.23 12.00 31.14
CA GLU A 92 26.14 12.15 30.18
C GLU A 92 26.65 12.65 28.81
N LYS A 93 27.53 13.66 28.82
CA LYS A 93 28.14 14.17 27.58
C LYS A 93 28.96 13.09 26.86
N ILE A 94 29.80 12.35 27.60
CA ILE A 94 30.57 11.24 27.01
C ILE A 94 29.63 10.20 26.39
N GLY A 95 28.59 9.80 27.12
CA GLY A 95 27.61 8.84 26.63
C GLY A 95 26.89 9.33 25.37
N LYS A 96 26.50 10.61 25.32
CA LYS A 96 25.87 11.20 24.14
C LYS A 96 26.81 11.22 22.94
N ASP A 97 28.03 11.73 23.11
CA ASP A 97 29.00 11.88 22.02
C ASP A 97 29.40 10.50 21.45
N ASP A 98 29.71 9.52 22.31
CA ASP A 98 30.12 8.18 21.88
C ASP A 98 28.96 7.42 21.21
N LYS A 99 27.72 7.59 21.68
CA LYS A 99 26.52 7.08 21.00
C LYS A 99 26.38 7.68 19.60
N ASP A 100 26.56 9.00 19.46
CA ASP A 100 26.46 9.68 18.18
C ASP A 100 27.56 9.23 17.19
N TYR A 101 28.77 8.95 17.67
CA TYR A 101 29.83 8.38 16.84
C TYR A 101 29.49 6.97 16.34
N ILE A 102 28.99 6.09 17.20
CA ILE A 102 28.54 4.74 16.81
C ILE A 102 27.42 4.83 15.77
N LEU A 103 26.39 5.66 16.02
CA LEU A 103 25.30 5.85 15.09
C LEU A 103 25.80 6.38 13.74
N ARG A 104 26.71 7.36 13.74
CA ARG A 104 27.30 7.90 12.51
C ARG A 104 28.07 6.83 11.73
N ALA A 105 28.78 5.93 12.40
CA ALA A 105 29.47 4.83 11.74
C ALA A 105 28.50 3.90 11.00
N PHE A 106 27.38 3.51 11.63
CA PHE A 106 26.32 2.75 10.96
C PHE A 106 25.65 3.53 9.82
N LYS A 107 25.40 4.84 9.99
CA LYS A 107 24.84 5.69 8.92
C LYS A 107 25.76 5.71 7.69
N ASN A 108 27.06 5.87 7.90
CA ASN A 108 28.05 5.90 6.83
C ASN A 108 28.19 4.53 6.15
N ALA A 109 28.05 3.44 6.90
CA ALA A 109 28.03 2.09 6.34
C ALA A 109 26.79 1.80 5.50
N GLY A 110 25.72 2.58 5.68
CA GLY A 110 24.42 2.36 5.06
C GLY A 110 23.72 1.11 5.61
N LEU A 111 22.41 1.03 5.41
CA LEU A 111 21.60 -0.11 5.84
C LEU A 111 20.85 -0.70 4.65
N SER A 112 20.83 -2.03 4.56
CA SER A 112 20.06 -2.78 3.57
C SER A 112 19.12 -3.72 4.29
N PHE A 113 17.94 -3.88 3.73
CA PHE A 113 16.97 -4.89 4.10
C PHE A 113 17.21 -6.14 3.25
N VAL A 114 17.25 -7.31 3.89
CA VAL A 114 17.47 -8.59 3.22
C VAL A 114 16.14 -9.35 3.17
N ALA A 115 15.57 -9.47 1.98
CA ALA A 115 14.33 -10.18 1.71
C ALA A 115 14.63 -11.60 1.24
N PHE A 116 14.15 -12.60 1.98
CA PHE A 116 14.21 -14.00 1.55
C PHE A 116 13.04 -14.28 0.61
N GLN A 117 13.35 -14.56 -0.65
CA GLN A 117 12.37 -14.92 -1.68
C GLN A 117 12.12 -16.43 -1.70
N GLN A 118 13.18 -17.22 -1.57
CA GLN A 118 13.09 -18.68 -1.54
C GLN A 118 14.12 -19.24 -0.57
N TYR A 119 13.74 -20.32 0.12
CA TYR A 119 14.61 -21.06 1.02
C TYR A 119 14.86 -22.46 0.44
N GLY A 120 16.11 -22.78 0.15
CA GLY A 120 16.52 -24.06 -0.42
C GLY A 120 16.91 -25.09 0.64
N GLU A 121 17.36 -26.28 0.21
CA GLU A 121 17.92 -27.27 1.14
C GLU A 121 19.35 -26.91 1.57
N LYS A 122 20.02 -26.07 0.77
CA LYS A 122 21.39 -25.59 0.99
C LYS A 122 21.47 -24.08 0.84
N PRO A 123 22.45 -23.42 1.47
CA PRO A 123 22.65 -21.97 1.34
C PRO A 123 22.82 -21.46 -0.10
N SER A 124 23.33 -22.29 -1.01
CA SER A 124 23.50 -21.94 -2.43
C SER A 124 22.20 -21.92 -3.23
N GLU A 125 21.13 -22.51 -2.69
CA GLU A 125 19.81 -22.60 -3.31
C GLU A 125 18.85 -21.53 -2.77
N ASP A 126 19.26 -20.78 -1.74
CA ASP A 126 18.49 -19.66 -1.22
C ASP A 126 18.46 -18.51 -2.24
N VAL A 127 17.27 -17.95 -2.44
CA VAL A 127 17.09 -16.74 -3.25
C VAL A 127 16.81 -15.58 -2.32
N VAL A 128 17.71 -14.60 -2.34
CA VAL A 128 17.70 -13.45 -1.44
C VAL A 128 17.86 -12.18 -2.25
N GLU A 129 17.01 -11.21 -1.96
CA GLU A 129 17.08 -9.85 -2.50
C GLU A 129 17.57 -8.89 -1.43
N VAL A 130 18.45 -7.96 -1.81
CA VAL A 130 19.08 -7.01 -0.89
C VAL A 130 18.69 -5.60 -1.31
N GLU A 131 17.80 -5.00 -0.52
CA GLU A 131 17.18 -3.72 -0.82
C GLU A 131 17.80 -2.58 0.01
N PRO A 132 18.36 -1.53 -0.61
CA PRO A 132 18.97 -0.44 0.13
C PRO A 132 17.91 0.43 0.83
N LEU A 133 18.04 0.59 2.15
CA LEU A 133 17.15 1.46 2.94
C LEU A 133 17.54 2.93 2.87
N GLY A 134 18.62 3.29 2.14
CA GLY A 134 19.09 4.66 1.99
C GLY A 134 19.46 5.28 3.35
N ASN A 135 18.92 6.46 3.65
CA ASN A 135 19.26 7.23 4.85
C ASN A 135 18.36 6.92 6.06
N VAL A 136 17.85 5.69 6.14
CA VAL A 136 16.92 5.28 7.19
C VAL A 136 17.65 4.48 8.27
N TYR A 137 17.52 4.91 9.53
CA TYR A 137 18.31 4.36 10.64
C TYR A 137 17.51 4.17 11.94
N SER A 138 16.26 4.64 11.99
CA SER A 138 15.36 4.40 13.12
C SER A 138 14.44 3.22 12.79
N MET A 139 14.06 2.44 13.81
CA MET A 139 13.18 1.28 13.62
C MET A 139 11.83 1.67 12.99
N GLN A 140 11.28 2.83 13.37
CA GLN A 140 10.01 3.33 12.84
C GLN A 140 10.13 3.71 11.37
N ASP A 141 11.20 4.38 10.99
CA ASP A 141 11.44 4.77 9.59
C ASP A 141 11.73 3.53 8.73
N VAL A 142 12.45 2.52 9.26
CA VAL A 142 12.68 1.25 8.55
C VAL A 142 11.34 0.58 8.26
N ARG A 143 10.47 0.46 9.28
CA ARG A 143 9.13 -0.12 9.11
C ARG A 143 8.32 0.62 8.07
N LYS A 144 8.27 1.96 8.18
CA LYS A 144 7.54 2.81 7.25
C LYS A 144 8.06 2.64 5.82
N LYS A 145 9.38 2.68 5.64
CA LYS A 145 9.99 2.53 4.32
C LYS A 145 9.71 1.16 3.70
N ILE A 146 9.79 0.08 4.48
CA ILE A 146 9.49 -1.25 3.96
C ILE A 146 8.01 -1.36 3.55
N ARG A 147 7.08 -0.84 4.35
CA ARG A 147 5.65 -0.81 3.98
C ARG A 147 5.39 0.06 2.75
N ASP A 148 5.89 1.29 2.74
CA ASP A 148 5.50 2.27 1.72
C ASP A 148 6.19 2.02 0.38
N GLN A 149 7.42 1.48 0.39
CA GLN A 149 8.24 1.34 -0.81
C GLN A 149 8.36 -0.10 -1.32
N PHE A 150 8.55 -1.08 -0.43
CA PHE A 150 8.81 -2.47 -0.87
C PHE A 150 7.55 -3.34 -0.87
N PHE A 151 6.65 -3.14 0.11
CA PHE A 151 5.40 -3.89 0.21
C PHE A 151 4.19 -2.97 0.41
N PRO A 152 3.90 -2.09 -0.56
CA PRO A 152 2.72 -1.24 -0.52
C PRO A 152 1.44 -2.08 -0.57
N VAL A 153 0.33 -1.54 -0.05
CA VAL A 153 -0.95 -2.25 0.01
C VAL A 153 -1.40 -2.70 -1.38
N GLN A 154 -1.13 -1.91 -2.41
CA GLN A 154 -1.45 -2.22 -3.81
C GLN A 154 -0.74 -3.49 -4.29
N LEU A 155 0.53 -3.69 -3.94
CA LEU A 155 1.27 -4.91 -4.26
C LEU A 155 0.65 -6.11 -3.53
N LEU A 156 0.19 -5.91 -2.29
CA LEU A 156 -0.49 -6.94 -1.54
C LEU A 156 -1.85 -7.31 -2.16
N GLU A 157 -2.63 -6.31 -2.60
CA GLU A 157 -3.90 -6.51 -3.30
C GLU A 157 -3.71 -7.24 -4.63
N GLU A 158 -2.69 -6.88 -5.42
CA GLU A 158 -2.32 -7.57 -6.65
C GLU A 158 -1.94 -9.03 -6.38
N HIS A 159 -1.02 -9.26 -5.43
CA HIS A 159 -0.61 -10.62 -5.06
C HIS A 159 -1.79 -11.44 -4.52
N LEU A 160 -2.67 -10.85 -3.71
CA LEU A 160 -3.88 -11.53 -3.24
C LEU A 160 -4.78 -11.91 -4.42
N ARG A 161 -5.00 -10.98 -5.35
CA ARG A 161 -5.82 -11.17 -6.56
C ARG A 161 -5.31 -12.34 -7.40
N ASP A 162 -4.00 -12.41 -7.64
CA ASP A 162 -3.36 -13.46 -8.44
C ASP A 162 -3.45 -14.85 -7.80
N HIS A 163 -3.56 -14.91 -6.46
CA HIS A 163 -3.62 -16.15 -5.69
C HIS A 163 -5.01 -16.40 -5.07
N LEU A 164 -6.07 -15.73 -5.55
CA LEU A 164 -7.40 -15.87 -4.95
C LEU A 164 -7.90 -17.31 -4.96
N GLY A 165 -7.59 -18.07 -6.01
CA GLY A 165 -7.96 -19.49 -6.12
C GLY A 165 -7.44 -20.34 -4.96
N ASP A 166 -6.24 -20.03 -4.45
CA ASP A 166 -5.63 -20.75 -3.33
C ASP A 166 -6.28 -20.40 -1.97
N TYR A 167 -6.99 -19.27 -1.92
CA TYR A 167 -7.60 -18.75 -0.69
C TYR A 167 -9.11 -18.97 -0.60
N GLN A 168 -9.76 -19.45 -1.66
CA GLN A 168 -11.18 -19.77 -1.63
C GLN A 168 -11.49 -20.81 -0.55
N GLY A 169 -12.53 -20.56 0.23
CA GLY A 169 -12.93 -21.40 1.37
C GLY A 169 -12.06 -21.24 2.63
N ASN A 170 -10.93 -20.53 2.55
CA ASN A 170 -10.10 -20.22 3.71
C ASN A 170 -10.67 -19.04 4.50
N ARG A 171 -10.46 -19.06 5.82
CA ARG A 171 -10.71 -17.91 6.68
C ARG A 171 -9.65 -16.84 6.48
N VAL A 172 -10.02 -15.58 6.66
CA VAL A 172 -9.08 -14.44 6.59
C VAL A 172 -7.85 -14.67 7.48
N ARG A 173 -8.02 -15.16 8.72
CA ARG A 173 -6.90 -15.48 9.62
C ARG A 173 -5.92 -16.53 9.07
N GLN A 174 -6.38 -17.46 8.23
CA GLN A 174 -5.54 -18.47 7.60
C GLN A 174 -4.72 -17.87 6.46
N VAL A 175 -5.32 -16.97 5.68
CA VAL A 175 -4.59 -16.18 4.68
C VAL A 175 -3.54 -15.30 5.36
N GLU A 176 -3.89 -14.59 6.43
CA GLU A 176 -2.93 -13.84 7.24
C GLU A 176 -1.77 -14.71 7.71
N GLN A 177 -2.05 -15.93 8.17
CA GLN A 177 -1.03 -16.87 8.61
C GLN A 177 -0.13 -17.31 7.45
N THR A 178 -0.69 -17.55 6.26
CA THR A 178 0.05 -17.91 5.04
C THR A 178 1.06 -16.81 4.67
N TYR A 179 0.66 -15.54 4.70
CA TYR A 179 1.57 -14.41 4.47
C TYR A 179 2.66 -14.27 5.53
N LYS A 180 2.41 -14.70 6.77
CA LYS A 180 3.41 -14.68 7.85
C LYS A 180 4.44 -15.79 7.71
N GLU A 181 4.06 -16.93 7.13
CA GLU A 181 4.89 -18.13 7.03
C GLU A 181 5.67 -18.22 5.72
N THR A 182 5.06 -17.83 4.61
CA THR A 182 5.58 -18.06 3.26
C THR A 182 6.60 -17.01 2.89
N LEU A 183 7.85 -17.44 2.66
CA LEU A 183 8.91 -16.57 2.13
C LEU A 183 8.61 -16.21 0.68
N GLY A 184 9.07 -15.04 0.24
CA GLY A 184 8.76 -14.46 -1.07
C GLY A 184 7.39 -13.82 -1.19
N TYR A 185 6.48 -14.04 -0.24
CA TYR A 185 5.23 -13.29 -0.18
C TYR A 185 5.48 -11.89 0.38
N PRO A 186 4.68 -10.88 0.00
CA PRO A 186 4.75 -9.55 0.57
C PRO A 186 4.77 -9.55 2.10
N ILE A 187 5.74 -8.85 2.69
CA ILE A 187 5.93 -8.87 4.15
C ILE A 187 4.92 -7.94 4.84
N VAL A 188 4.15 -8.51 5.76
CA VAL A 188 3.14 -7.78 6.55
C VAL A 188 3.79 -7.13 7.77
N ILE A 189 4.37 -5.94 7.59
CA ILE A 189 5.03 -5.19 8.69
C ILE A 189 4.05 -4.53 9.67
N PHE A 190 2.84 -4.23 9.22
CA PHE A 190 1.80 -3.64 10.04
C PHE A 190 0.54 -4.49 9.97
N ASP A 191 -0.05 -4.79 11.12
CA ASP A 191 -1.43 -5.27 11.16
C ASP A 191 -2.37 -4.03 11.11
N PRO A 192 -3.53 -4.10 10.42
CA PRO A 192 -4.14 -5.26 9.77
C PRO A 192 -4.11 -5.18 8.23
N VAL A 193 -2.93 -4.98 7.60
CA VAL A 193 -2.84 -4.64 6.17
C VAL A 193 -3.45 -5.71 5.22
N VAL A 194 -3.32 -7.00 5.55
CA VAL A 194 -3.96 -8.08 4.75
C VAL A 194 -5.49 -7.98 4.79
N ARG A 195 -6.07 -7.64 5.93
CA ARG A 195 -7.52 -7.48 6.06
C ARG A 195 -8.01 -6.27 5.28
N GLU A 196 -7.25 -5.18 5.33
CA GLU A 196 -7.55 -3.99 4.55
C GLU A 196 -7.58 -4.30 3.05
N ALA A 197 -6.57 -5.01 2.55
CA ALA A 197 -6.49 -5.45 1.15
C ALA A 197 -7.68 -6.37 0.78
N LEU A 198 -8.00 -7.37 1.60
CA LEU A 198 -9.16 -8.26 1.36
C LEU A 198 -10.49 -7.49 1.38
N VAL A 199 -10.64 -6.51 2.26
CA VAL A 199 -11.83 -5.63 2.30
C VAL A 199 -11.91 -4.75 1.06
N ASN A 200 -10.79 -4.29 0.52
CA ASN A 200 -10.78 -3.51 -0.72
C ASN A 200 -11.15 -4.38 -1.93
N LEU A 201 -10.56 -5.57 -2.05
CA LEU A 201 -10.94 -6.55 -3.08
C LEU A 201 -12.41 -6.97 -2.98
N CYS A 202 -12.95 -7.06 -1.76
CA CYS A 202 -14.37 -7.28 -1.53
C CYS A 202 -15.23 -6.13 -2.06
N LYS A 203 -14.86 -4.86 -1.79
CA LYS A 203 -15.58 -3.69 -2.34
C LYS A 203 -15.54 -3.64 -3.87
N GLU A 204 -14.45 -4.09 -4.47
CA GLU A 204 -14.28 -4.16 -5.93
C GLU A 204 -15.04 -5.32 -6.58
N LYS A 205 -15.82 -6.10 -5.82
CA LYS A 205 -16.47 -7.34 -6.28
C LYS A 205 -15.49 -8.37 -6.87
N THR A 206 -14.22 -8.31 -6.47
CA THR A 206 -13.20 -9.29 -6.90
C THR A 206 -13.26 -10.57 -6.06
N LEU A 207 -13.74 -10.48 -4.82
CA LEU A 207 -14.02 -11.62 -3.94
C LEU A 207 -15.25 -11.34 -3.06
N GLY A 208 -15.86 -12.41 -2.53
CA GLY A 208 -16.88 -12.34 -1.49
C GLY A 208 -16.29 -12.61 -0.11
N LEU A 209 -16.79 -11.92 0.93
CA LEU A 209 -16.49 -12.24 2.33
C LEU A 209 -17.76 -12.71 3.02
N ARG A 210 -17.78 -13.96 3.49
CA ARG A 210 -18.93 -14.56 4.18
C ARG A 210 -18.65 -14.73 5.67
N HIS A 211 -19.56 -14.23 6.50
CA HIS A 211 -19.57 -14.47 7.94
C HIS A 211 -21.02 -14.56 8.43
N GLU A 212 -21.26 -15.25 9.56
CA GLU A 212 -22.62 -15.47 10.10
C GLU A 212 -23.37 -14.16 10.39
N ARG A 213 -22.66 -13.10 10.79
CA ARG A 213 -23.24 -11.78 11.08
C ARG A 213 -23.44 -10.91 9.85
N ASP A 214 -22.52 -10.98 8.89
CA ASP A 214 -22.57 -10.15 7.69
C ASP A 214 -21.82 -10.85 6.56
N SER A 215 -22.39 -10.83 5.37
CA SER A 215 -21.76 -11.36 4.17
C SER A 215 -21.76 -10.25 3.13
N ALA A 216 -20.57 -9.82 2.70
CA ALA A 216 -20.39 -8.67 1.84
C ALA A 216 -19.71 -9.04 0.53
N CYS A 217 -20.19 -8.45 -0.57
CA CYS A 217 -19.54 -8.47 -1.87
C CYS A 217 -19.92 -7.19 -2.63
N GLY A 218 -18.94 -6.35 -2.97
CA GLY A 218 -19.17 -5.03 -3.56
C GLY A 218 -19.38 -3.90 -2.55
N ARG A 219 -19.25 -4.18 -1.25
CA ARG A 219 -19.31 -3.18 -0.17
C ARG A 219 -18.34 -3.55 0.95
N LYS A 220 -18.12 -2.61 1.86
CA LYS A 220 -17.36 -2.88 3.09
C LYS A 220 -18.20 -3.77 4.03
N PRO A 221 -17.67 -4.89 4.54
CA PRO A 221 -18.36 -5.69 5.56
C PRO A 221 -18.49 -4.91 6.87
N GLN A 222 -19.63 -5.05 7.55
CA GLN A 222 -19.89 -4.49 8.87
C GLN A 222 -19.46 -5.48 9.98
N LEU A 223 -18.21 -5.93 9.90
CA LEU A 223 -17.61 -6.87 10.84
C LEU A 223 -16.57 -6.17 11.71
N SER A 224 -16.50 -6.54 12.99
CA SER A 224 -15.37 -6.19 13.85
C SER A 224 -14.09 -6.91 13.40
N GLU A 225 -12.93 -6.50 13.91
CA GLU A 225 -11.66 -7.13 13.53
C GLU A 225 -11.61 -8.63 13.84
N ALA A 226 -12.21 -9.07 14.95
CA ALA A 226 -12.25 -10.48 15.33
C ALA A 226 -13.15 -11.29 14.39
N GLU A 227 -14.31 -10.75 14.05
CA GLU A 227 -15.26 -11.39 13.14
C GLU A 227 -14.72 -11.42 11.70
N LEU A 228 -14.05 -10.35 11.28
CA LEU A 228 -13.40 -10.30 9.98
C LEU A 228 -12.30 -11.35 9.87
N ALA A 229 -11.57 -11.63 10.96
CA ALA A 229 -10.57 -12.70 10.98
C ALA A 229 -11.18 -14.10 10.79
N ASP A 230 -12.43 -14.29 11.20
CA ASP A 230 -13.18 -15.54 11.06
C ASP A 230 -14.06 -15.61 9.80
N ALA A 231 -14.19 -14.51 9.06
CA ALA A 231 -14.86 -14.50 7.75
C ALA A 231 -14.16 -15.42 6.75
N VAL A 232 -14.94 -16.06 5.90
CA VAL A 232 -14.50 -16.98 4.84
C VAL A 232 -14.45 -16.25 3.51
N ILE A 233 -13.39 -16.47 2.75
CA ILE A 233 -13.23 -15.94 1.40
C ILE A 233 -13.98 -16.85 0.43
N GLU A 234 -14.87 -16.26 -0.38
CA GLU A 234 -15.64 -16.95 -1.41
C GLU A 234 -15.49 -16.26 -2.76
N GLU A 235 -15.98 -16.93 -3.80
CA GLU A 235 -16.18 -16.30 -5.10
C GLU A 235 -17.11 -15.09 -4.99
N PRO A 236 -16.96 -14.08 -5.85
CA PRO A 236 -17.87 -12.96 -5.93
C PRO A 236 -19.33 -13.43 -6.01
N PHE A 237 -20.17 -12.91 -5.13
CA PHE A 237 -21.60 -13.20 -5.10
C PHE A 237 -22.44 -11.93 -5.16
N GLU A 238 -23.72 -12.08 -5.49
CA GLU A 238 -24.68 -10.98 -5.41
C GLU A 238 -25.04 -10.70 -3.95
N ASP A 239 -24.75 -9.49 -3.49
CA ASP A 239 -25.01 -9.09 -2.13
C ASP A 239 -26.45 -8.56 -1.98
N PRO A 240 -27.32 -9.21 -1.19
CA PRO A 240 -28.71 -8.79 -1.01
C PRO A 240 -28.84 -7.38 -0.43
N GLN A 241 -27.85 -6.92 0.34
CA GLN A 241 -27.85 -5.58 0.93
C GLN A 241 -27.47 -4.49 -0.08
N LEU A 242 -26.95 -4.88 -1.24
CA LEU A 242 -26.69 -4.02 -2.39
C LEU A 242 -27.84 -4.00 -3.39
N SER A 243 -29.05 -4.44 -2.98
CA SER A 243 -30.27 -4.39 -3.79
C SER A 243 -30.30 -3.11 -4.65
N PRO A 244 -30.42 -3.22 -5.99
CA PRO A 244 -30.61 -2.05 -6.83
C PRO A 244 -31.90 -1.36 -6.38
N GLY A 245 -31.83 -0.05 -6.13
CA GLY A 245 -32.96 0.70 -5.60
C GLY A 245 -34.17 0.64 -6.52
N LEU A 246 -35.27 0.07 -5.99
CA LEU A 246 -36.67 0.47 -6.16
C LEU A 246 -37.40 0.11 -7.47
N ASP A 247 -38.09 -1.04 -7.45
CA ASP A 247 -39.48 -1.09 -7.88
C ASP A 247 -40.38 -0.78 -6.67
N PHE A 248 -40.92 0.43 -6.63
CA PHE A 248 -42.14 0.73 -5.87
C PHE A 248 -43.34 0.26 -6.68
N THR A 249 -43.81 -0.96 -6.43
CA THR A 249 -45.21 -1.32 -6.72
C THR A 249 -45.86 -1.93 -5.50
N GLY A 250 -46.92 -1.28 -5.03
CA GLY A 250 -48.04 -1.95 -4.39
C GLY A 250 -48.01 -2.01 -2.87
N ASN A 251 -48.62 -0.99 -2.26
CA ASN A 251 -49.39 -1.19 -1.03
C ASN A 251 -50.18 -2.52 -1.13
N THR A 252 -49.90 -3.45 -0.23
CA THR A 252 -50.77 -4.62 -0.02
C THR A 252 -51.45 -4.46 1.34
N PRO A 253 -52.78 -4.23 1.41
CA PRO A 253 -53.56 -4.47 2.62
C PRO A 253 -53.89 -5.98 2.74
N PRO A 254 -54.25 -6.45 3.95
CA PRO A 254 -54.16 -7.85 4.32
C PRO A 254 -55.26 -8.72 3.71
N ALA A 255 -54.93 -10.01 3.66
CA ALA A 255 -55.73 -11.11 3.13
C ALA A 255 -57.10 -11.28 3.79
N ASP A 256 -58.10 -11.61 2.96
CA ASP A 256 -59.16 -12.55 3.33
C ASP A 256 -59.58 -13.39 2.09
N THR A 257 -59.68 -14.69 2.35
CA THR A 257 -60.15 -15.91 1.65
C THR A 257 -60.96 -15.86 0.31
N PRO A 258 -61.01 -17.01 -0.42
CA PRO A 258 -61.17 -17.12 -1.88
C PRO A 258 -62.62 -17.33 -2.36
N LEU A 259 -62.85 -17.26 -3.68
CA LEU A 259 -63.59 -18.25 -4.48
C LEU A 259 -63.76 -17.86 -5.98
N THR A 260 -63.54 -18.87 -6.84
CA THR A 260 -64.20 -19.22 -8.13
C THR A 260 -64.03 -18.44 -9.45
N GLU A 261 -63.44 -19.17 -10.40
CA GLU A 261 -63.92 -19.57 -11.75
C GLU A 261 -64.01 -18.61 -12.96
N GLY A 262 -63.41 -19.11 -14.06
CA GLY A 262 -63.76 -18.85 -15.47
C GLY A 262 -62.96 -17.73 -16.12
N GLY A 263 -62.32 -17.84 -17.29
CA GLY A 263 -62.27 -18.86 -18.33
C GLY A 263 -61.88 -18.16 -19.64
N GLY A 264 -61.16 -18.84 -20.53
CA GLY A 264 -61.24 -18.59 -21.99
C GLY A 264 -60.16 -17.73 -22.69
N THR A 265 -59.34 -18.45 -23.45
CA THR A 265 -58.99 -18.23 -24.89
C THR A 265 -58.01 -17.15 -25.35
N THR A 266 -56.81 -17.64 -25.72
CA THR A 266 -56.12 -17.60 -27.05
C THR A 266 -55.79 -16.29 -27.79
N GLY A 267 -54.54 -16.27 -28.30
CA GLY A 267 -54.06 -15.49 -29.45
C GLY A 267 -52.91 -14.55 -29.06
N GLU A 268 -51.81 -14.38 -29.78
CA GLU A 268 -51.22 -14.99 -30.97
C GLU A 268 -49.79 -14.40 -31.05
N ALA A 269 -48.89 -15.07 -31.74
CA ALA A 269 -47.51 -14.63 -31.93
C ALA A 269 -47.43 -13.31 -32.73
N GLY A 270 -46.44 -12.49 -32.40
CA GLY A 270 -46.02 -11.34 -33.21
C GLY A 270 -44.57 -11.01 -32.93
N ASP A 271 -43.69 -11.42 -33.84
CA ASP A 271 -42.36 -10.83 -34.00
C ASP A 271 -42.53 -9.34 -34.32
N GLY A 272 -41.74 -8.51 -33.64
CA GLY A 272 -41.67 -7.08 -33.87
C GLY A 272 -40.44 -6.52 -33.19
N GLU A 273 -39.29 -6.59 -33.87
CA GLU A 273 -38.21 -5.63 -33.64
C GLU A 273 -38.76 -4.22 -33.86
N GLN A 274 -38.98 -3.46 -32.78
CA GLN A 274 -39.06 -2.02 -32.83
C GLN A 274 -38.30 -1.44 -31.63
N GLN A 275 -37.26 -0.67 -31.97
CA GLN A 275 -36.55 0.24 -31.10
C GLN A 275 -37.54 1.17 -30.40
N GLU A 276 -37.45 1.25 -29.06
CA GLU A 276 -37.90 2.41 -28.29
C GLU A 276 -36.74 2.84 -27.37
N ILE A 277 -35.91 3.70 -27.95
CA ILE A 277 -35.32 4.91 -27.33
C ILE A 277 -36.55 5.77 -26.96
N ASP A 278 -36.75 6.39 -25.80
CA ASP A 278 -35.93 7.14 -24.84
C ASP A 278 -36.85 7.37 -23.62
N GLU A 279 -36.41 7.48 -22.36
CA GLU A 279 -36.16 8.75 -21.64
C GLU A 279 -35.89 8.34 -20.16
N THR A 280 -34.89 8.81 -19.40
CA THR A 280 -33.95 9.92 -19.56
C THR A 280 -32.72 9.66 -18.66
N ALA A 281 -31.67 9.06 -19.22
CA ALA A 281 -30.35 9.03 -18.59
C ALA A 281 -29.56 10.20 -19.18
N SER A 282 -29.17 11.17 -18.36
CA SER A 282 -28.37 12.30 -18.83
C SER A 282 -27.07 11.80 -19.46
N GLU A 283 -26.87 12.14 -20.74
CA GLU A 283 -25.69 11.69 -21.48
C GLU A 283 -24.41 12.18 -20.80
N PRO A 284 -23.41 11.29 -20.60
CA PRO A 284 -22.13 11.70 -20.05
C PRO A 284 -21.40 12.59 -21.05
N VAL A 285 -21.12 13.83 -20.65
CA VAL A 285 -20.33 14.79 -21.41
C VAL A 285 -18.85 14.56 -21.11
N TYR A 286 -18.07 14.35 -22.17
CA TYR A 286 -16.61 14.25 -22.08
C TYR A 286 -15.99 15.61 -22.39
N ILE A 287 -15.30 16.16 -21.40
CA ILE A 287 -14.65 17.47 -21.48
C ILE A 287 -13.15 17.24 -21.48
N GLU A 288 -12.49 17.59 -22.59
CA GLU A 288 -11.03 17.48 -22.70
C GLU A 288 -10.39 18.85 -22.80
N THR A 289 -9.28 19.06 -22.09
CA THR A 289 -8.44 20.25 -22.28
C THR A 289 -7.45 20.04 -23.42
N SER A 290 -6.93 21.14 -23.95
CA SER A 290 -5.70 21.11 -24.74
C SER A 290 -4.51 20.78 -23.82
N PHE A 291 -3.34 20.50 -24.41
CA PHE A 291 -2.10 20.42 -23.65
C PHE A 291 -1.76 21.80 -23.05
N ALA A 292 -1.56 21.83 -21.74
CA ALA A 292 -1.21 23.02 -20.97
C ALA A 292 0.23 22.89 -20.43
N ARG A 293 0.98 23.98 -20.43
CA ARG A 293 2.37 24.00 -19.95
C ARG A 293 2.41 24.34 -18.48
N GLY A 294 2.30 23.29 -17.67
CA GLY A 294 2.30 23.39 -16.21
C GLY A 294 0.90 23.40 -15.59
N VAL A 295 0.88 23.09 -14.29
CA VAL A 295 -0.32 22.89 -13.49
C VAL A 295 -1.20 24.15 -13.41
N GLY A 296 -0.59 25.34 -13.37
CA GLY A 296 -1.33 26.61 -13.28
C GLY A 296 -2.13 26.93 -14.54
N GLU A 297 -1.56 26.64 -15.72
CA GLU A 297 -2.27 26.80 -16.99
C GLU A 297 -3.36 25.73 -17.15
N LEU A 298 -3.07 24.48 -16.77
CA LEU A 298 -4.08 23.41 -16.78
C LEU A 298 -5.29 23.79 -15.91
N ARG A 299 -5.06 24.31 -14.70
CA ARG A 299 -6.14 24.75 -13.81
C ARG A 299 -7.03 25.81 -14.47
N GLN A 300 -6.43 26.81 -15.12
CA GLN A 300 -7.19 27.84 -15.83
C GLN A 300 -8.01 27.26 -16.97
N GLN A 301 -7.44 26.34 -17.75
CA GLN A 301 -8.16 25.67 -18.84
C GLN A 301 -9.32 24.80 -18.30
N VAL A 302 -9.10 24.05 -17.21
CA VAL A 302 -10.14 23.26 -16.54
C VAL A 302 -11.26 24.16 -16.01
N ALA A 303 -10.92 25.27 -15.35
CA ALA A 303 -11.91 26.22 -14.84
C ALA A 303 -12.75 26.84 -15.96
N VAL A 304 -12.12 27.23 -17.09
CA VAL A 304 -12.84 27.76 -18.27
C VAL A 304 -13.77 26.71 -18.86
N ARG A 305 -13.31 25.46 -19.03
CA ARG A 305 -14.13 24.40 -19.62
C ARG A 305 -15.26 23.97 -18.69
N LEU A 306 -15.04 23.93 -17.37
CA LEU A 306 -16.09 23.62 -16.41
C LEU A 306 -17.07 24.78 -16.19
N ALA A 307 -16.69 26.03 -16.49
CA ALA A 307 -17.59 27.17 -16.45
C ALA A 307 -18.70 27.07 -17.53
N GLU A 308 -18.43 26.38 -18.65
CA GLU A 308 -19.42 26.12 -19.71
C GLU A 308 -20.52 25.12 -19.28
N TYR A 309 -20.36 24.44 -18.14
CA TYR A 309 -21.28 23.42 -17.62
C TYR A 309 -21.68 23.73 -16.17
N GLU A 310 -22.44 24.82 -15.93
CA GLU A 310 -22.76 25.35 -14.59
C GLU A 310 -23.26 24.31 -13.58
N ASP A 311 -24.09 23.35 -14.02
CA ASP A 311 -24.74 22.37 -13.13
C ASP A 311 -24.21 20.94 -13.23
N ALA A 312 -23.14 20.68 -14.00
CA ALA A 312 -22.67 19.31 -14.21
C ALA A 312 -22.02 18.66 -12.97
N GLU A 313 -22.41 17.41 -12.69
CA GLU A 313 -21.77 16.56 -11.70
C GLU A 313 -20.60 15.80 -12.32
N ILE A 314 -19.39 16.02 -11.81
CA ILE A 314 -18.18 15.39 -12.36
C ILE A 314 -18.02 14.01 -11.73
N ARG A 315 -17.93 12.97 -12.55
CA ARG A 315 -17.89 11.56 -12.13
C ARG A 315 -16.50 10.92 -12.29
N GLU A 316 -15.70 11.44 -13.20
CA GLU A 316 -14.38 10.89 -13.50
C GLU A 316 -13.42 12.01 -13.95
N LEU A 317 -12.17 11.90 -13.51
CA LEU A 317 -11.07 12.77 -13.85
C LEU A 317 -9.89 11.91 -14.28
N VAL A 318 -9.32 12.20 -15.45
CA VAL A 318 -8.09 11.57 -15.93
C VAL A 318 -7.13 12.69 -16.33
N PHE A 319 -5.94 12.70 -15.73
CA PHE A 319 -4.88 13.63 -16.05
C PHE A 319 -3.74 12.89 -16.73
N ARG A 320 -3.29 13.39 -17.88
CA ARG A 320 -2.10 12.88 -18.57
C ARG A 320 -1.01 13.91 -18.49
N ILE A 321 0.16 13.49 -18.04
CA ILE A 321 1.31 14.36 -17.83
C ILE A 321 2.46 13.78 -18.64
N TYR A 322 2.93 14.57 -19.60
CA TYR A 322 4.04 14.25 -20.46
C TYR A 322 5.21 15.14 -20.10
N TYR A 323 6.37 14.53 -19.89
CA TYR A 323 7.60 15.26 -19.62
C TYR A 323 8.74 14.62 -20.40
N GLU A 324 9.38 15.39 -21.26
CA GLU A 324 10.55 14.95 -22.01
C GLU A 324 11.66 15.98 -21.88
N LYS A 325 12.84 15.53 -21.46
CA LYS A 325 14.03 16.39 -21.42
C LYS A 325 15.24 15.63 -21.90
N LYS A 326 15.87 16.15 -22.95
CA LYS A 326 17.05 15.58 -23.58
C LYS A 326 18.31 16.29 -23.11
N ASN A 327 19.39 15.52 -22.97
CA ASN A 327 20.73 15.98 -22.63
C ASN A 327 20.76 16.91 -21.41
N SER A 328 20.05 16.53 -20.35
CA SER A 328 19.93 17.34 -19.13
C SER A 328 20.63 16.69 -17.97
N ASP A 329 21.13 17.50 -17.03
CA ASP A 329 21.68 16.95 -15.79
C ASP A 329 20.55 16.36 -14.96
N LEU A 330 20.48 15.03 -14.93
CA LEU A 330 19.50 14.29 -14.16
C LEU A 330 19.59 14.66 -12.68
N GLY A 331 20.77 15.06 -12.18
CA GLY A 331 20.94 15.51 -10.79
C GLY A 331 20.07 16.69 -10.39
N SER A 332 19.62 17.51 -11.35
CA SER A 332 18.72 18.64 -11.14
C SER A 332 17.24 18.25 -10.99
N LEU A 333 16.88 17.00 -11.30
CA LEU A 333 15.50 16.52 -11.23
C LEU A 333 15.16 16.00 -9.82
N PRO A 334 13.87 16.02 -9.42
CA PRO A 334 13.42 15.40 -8.20
C PRO A 334 13.82 13.92 -8.12
N SER A 335 14.30 13.48 -6.96
CA SER A 335 14.75 12.10 -6.72
C SER A 335 13.65 11.06 -6.93
N GLY A 336 12.38 11.44 -6.82
CA GLY A 336 11.24 10.57 -7.09
C GLY A 336 11.12 10.13 -8.55
N ILE A 337 11.73 10.86 -9.49
CA ILE A 337 11.66 10.57 -10.92
C ILE A 337 12.97 9.93 -11.41
N ARG A 338 14.13 10.42 -10.92
CA ARG A 338 15.46 9.93 -11.36
C ARG A 338 16.05 8.80 -10.50
N GLY A 339 15.45 8.51 -9.35
CA GLY A 339 16.08 7.65 -8.35
C GLY A 339 17.45 8.17 -7.91
N SER A 340 18.48 7.33 -8.01
CA SER A 340 19.87 7.70 -7.71
C SER A 340 20.67 8.15 -8.95
N LEU A 341 20.05 8.22 -10.13
CA LEU A 341 20.74 8.60 -11.36
C LEU A 341 21.16 10.08 -11.32
N SER A 342 22.37 10.35 -11.80
CA SER A 342 22.96 11.69 -11.88
C SER A 342 23.86 11.78 -13.11
N GLY A 343 24.20 13.01 -13.54
CA GLY A 343 24.92 13.26 -14.79
C GLY A 343 23.98 13.51 -15.96
N LEU A 344 24.57 13.73 -17.15
CA LEU A 344 23.81 14.03 -18.36
C LEU A 344 23.06 12.79 -18.84
N GLY A 345 21.76 12.95 -19.10
CA GLY A 345 20.93 11.91 -19.66
C GLY A 345 19.64 12.46 -20.26
N ASP A 346 18.95 11.57 -20.95
CA ASP A 346 17.62 11.80 -21.47
C ASP A 346 16.61 11.19 -20.51
N ILE A 347 15.52 11.91 -20.27
CA ILE A 347 14.40 11.43 -19.47
C ILE A 347 13.10 11.66 -20.21
N THR A 348 12.24 10.65 -20.19
CA THR A 348 10.89 10.72 -20.69
C THR A 348 9.98 10.12 -19.63
N THR A 349 8.91 10.83 -19.29
CA THR A 349 7.90 10.41 -18.33
C THR A 349 6.53 10.58 -18.95
N ASP A 350 5.76 9.51 -18.95
CA ASP A 350 4.33 9.50 -19.24
C ASP A 350 3.63 9.05 -17.95
N LEU A 351 2.83 9.94 -17.37
CA LEU A 351 2.13 9.71 -16.11
C LEU A 351 0.65 9.95 -16.32
N THR A 352 -0.16 8.92 -16.07
CA THR A 352 -1.61 9.01 -16.05
C THR A 352 -2.12 8.92 -14.62
N VAL A 353 -2.94 9.90 -14.21
CA VAL A 353 -3.56 9.95 -12.89
C VAL A 353 -5.08 9.97 -13.07
N SER A 354 -5.77 8.91 -12.65
CA SER A 354 -7.23 8.80 -12.72
C SER A 354 -7.88 8.85 -11.35
N LYS A 355 -9.02 9.52 -11.25
CA LYS A 355 -9.83 9.59 -10.02
C LYS A 355 -11.31 9.55 -10.37
N SER A 356 -12.04 8.61 -9.80
CA SER A 356 -13.48 8.43 -9.99
C SER A 356 -14.23 8.75 -8.70
N GLY A 357 -15.42 9.34 -8.81
CA GLY A 357 -16.21 9.81 -7.69
C GLY A 357 -17.01 11.06 -8.07
N SER A 358 -17.89 11.52 -7.18
CA SER A 358 -18.62 12.78 -7.38
C SER A 358 -17.75 13.95 -6.91
N PHE A 359 -17.38 14.84 -7.84
CA PHE A 359 -16.55 16.00 -7.55
C PHE A 359 -17.26 17.30 -7.92
N SER A 360 -17.16 18.30 -7.04
CA SER A 360 -17.49 19.68 -7.36
C SER A 360 -16.37 20.34 -8.17
N LYS A 361 -16.68 21.40 -8.92
CA LYS A 361 -15.68 22.13 -9.73
C LYS A 361 -14.50 22.65 -8.89
N ALA A 362 -14.78 23.16 -7.69
CA ALA A 362 -13.75 23.64 -6.77
C ALA A 362 -12.83 22.50 -6.32
N GLU A 363 -13.37 21.31 -6.08
CA GLU A 363 -12.56 20.13 -5.76
C GLU A 363 -11.73 19.68 -6.95
N VAL A 364 -12.25 19.76 -8.17
CA VAL A 364 -11.46 19.44 -9.39
C VAL A 364 -10.30 20.41 -9.57
N GLU A 365 -10.51 21.71 -9.38
CA GLU A 365 -9.42 22.68 -9.42
C GLU A 365 -8.37 22.42 -8.34
N GLN A 366 -8.80 22.08 -7.12
CA GLN A 366 -7.88 21.71 -6.03
C GLN A 366 -7.11 20.42 -6.33
N ILE A 367 -7.76 19.43 -6.97
CA ILE A 367 -7.11 18.20 -7.42
C ILE A 367 -6.05 18.53 -8.48
N VAL A 368 -6.34 19.40 -9.44
CA VAL A 368 -5.38 19.86 -10.44
C VAL A 368 -4.16 20.49 -9.76
N GLU A 369 -4.35 21.36 -8.76
CA GLU A 369 -3.23 21.98 -8.02
C GLU A 369 -2.38 20.98 -7.23
N SER A 370 -2.95 19.84 -6.86
CA SER A 370 -2.24 18.77 -6.16
C SER A 370 -1.43 17.85 -7.08
N LEU A 371 -1.51 18.04 -8.41
CA LEU A 371 -0.77 17.22 -9.37
C LEU A 371 0.75 17.43 -9.23
N PRO A 372 1.57 16.39 -9.51
CA PRO A 372 3.01 16.52 -9.53
C PRO A 372 3.46 17.59 -10.53
N SER A 373 4.30 18.53 -10.08
CA SER A 373 4.82 19.59 -10.93
C SER A 373 6.17 19.22 -11.52
N PHE A 374 6.16 18.91 -12.83
CA PHE A 374 7.33 18.77 -13.68
C PHE A 374 7.67 20.11 -14.35
N PRO A 375 8.92 20.61 -14.23
CA PRO A 375 9.38 21.78 -14.97
C PRO A 375 9.29 21.50 -16.48
N GLU A 376 8.58 22.33 -17.25
CA GLU A 376 8.35 22.12 -18.70
C GLU A 376 7.53 20.86 -19.06
N GLY A 377 6.75 20.32 -18.10
CA GLY A 377 5.78 19.27 -18.41
C GLY A 377 4.56 19.79 -19.18
N ASP A 378 4.03 18.96 -20.06
CA ASP A 378 2.75 19.16 -20.75
C ASP A 378 1.66 18.34 -20.04
N TYR A 379 0.53 18.98 -19.75
CA TYR A 379 -0.55 18.40 -18.96
C TYR A 379 -1.85 18.45 -19.74
N LYS A 380 -2.64 17.38 -19.67
CA LYS A 380 -3.98 17.28 -20.25
C LYS A 380 -4.95 16.75 -19.19
N ALA A 381 -6.16 17.28 -19.14
CA ALA A 381 -7.25 16.73 -18.36
C ALA A 381 -8.36 16.21 -19.29
N GLU A 382 -8.88 15.04 -18.95
CA GLU A 382 -10.06 14.40 -19.55
C GLU A 382 -11.06 14.23 -18.41
N ILE A 383 -12.22 14.87 -18.50
CA ILE A 383 -13.21 14.96 -17.43
C ILE A 383 -14.51 14.36 -17.95
N LYS A 384 -15.10 13.45 -17.18
CA LYS A 384 -16.43 12.92 -17.45
C LYS A 384 -17.44 13.57 -16.52
N ALA A 385 -18.39 14.29 -17.10
CA ALA A 385 -19.39 15.08 -16.42
C ALA A 385 -20.79 14.59 -16.80
N VAL A 386 -21.75 14.72 -15.88
CA VAL A 386 -23.16 14.35 -16.09
C VAL A 386 -24.00 15.58 -15.79
N LEU A 387 -24.80 16.03 -16.75
CA LEU A 387 -25.68 17.19 -16.56
C LEU A 387 -26.96 16.77 -15.82
N PRO A 388 -27.43 17.52 -14.81
CA PRO A 388 -28.76 17.35 -14.25
C PRO A 388 -29.79 17.83 -15.28
N GLN A 389 -30.88 17.09 -15.45
CA GLN A 389 -31.98 17.56 -16.29
C GLN A 389 -32.74 18.68 -15.59
N GLU A 390 -33.00 19.78 -16.28
CA GLU A 390 -34.00 20.76 -15.84
C GLU A 390 -35.36 20.06 -15.81
N GLU A 391 -35.98 19.96 -14.63
CA GLU A 391 -37.41 19.66 -14.50
C GLU A 391 -38.19 20.72 -15.28
N ALA A 392 -38.80 20.34 -16.40
CA ALA A 392 -39.74 21.19 -17.10
C ALA A 392 -40.93 21.49 -16.19
N VAL A 393 -41.14 22.78 -15.96
CA VAL A 393 -42.12 23.46 -15.08
C VAL A 393 -43.54 22.90 -15.17
#